data_AF-A0A841VJJ9-F1
#
_entry.id   AF-A0A841VJJ9-F1
#
_cell.length_a   1.000
_cell.length_b   1.000
_cell.length_c   1.000
_cell.angle_alpha   90.00
_cell.angle_beta   90.00
_cell.angle_gamma   90.00
#
_symmetry.space_group_name_H-M   'P 1'
#
loop_
_entity.id
_entity.type
_entity.pdbx_description
1 polymer ?
#
loop_
_entity_poly.entity_id
_entity_poly.type
_entity_poly.pdbx_seq_one_letter_code
_entity_poly.pdbx_strand_id
1 'polypeptide(L)' 'GQGIGRLMILEAEQLLVEAGCPKINLLVRTTNSEVIRFYERLGYVIDDVISLGKRLESDES' A
#
# COMPACT_ATOMS: atom_id res chain seq x y z
N GLY A 1 -8.48 -6.22 14.92
CA GLY A 1 -8.18 -4.77 14.85
C GLY A 1 -9.46 -3.96 14.95
N GLN A 2 -9.38 -2.70 15.37
CA GLN A 2 -10.54 -1.80 15.59
C GLN A 2 -11.15 -1.23 14.28
N GLY A 3 -10.79 -1.77 13.11
CA GLY A 3 -11.27 -1.28 11.81
C GLY A 3 -10.65 0.02 11.31
N ILE A 4 -9.84 0.71 12.12
CA ILE A 4 -9.24 2.01 11.78
C ILE A 4 -8.44 1.97 10.46
N GLY A 5 -7.60 0.95 10.26
CA GLY A 5 -6.82 0.83 9.01
C GLY A 5 -7.70 0.73 7.76
N ARG A 6 -8.89 0.11 7.86
CA ARG A 6 -9.86 0.07 6.76
C ARG A 6 -10.49 1.45 6.52
N LEU A 7 -10.78 2.21 7.56
CA LEU A 7 -11.30 3.58 7.40
C LEU A 7 -10.27 4.49 6.74
N MET A 8 -9.00 4.38 7.14
CA MET A 8 -7.91 5.18 6.57
C MET A 8 -7.72 4.91 5.07
N ILE A 9 -7.71 3.65 4.65
CA ILE A 9 -7.45 3.33 3.24
C ILE A 9 -8.64 3.68 2.33
N LEU A 10 -9.88 3.52 2.80
CA LEU A 10 -11.07 3.93 2.05
C LEU A 10 -11.11 5.44 1.82
N GLU A 11 -10.73 6.23 2.84
CA GLU A 11 -10.62 7.68 2.68
C GLU A 11 -9.49 8.04 1.70
N ALA A 12 -8.34 7.37 1.78
CA ALA A 12 -7.25 7.58 0.84
C ALA A 12 -7.66 7.24 -0.61
N GLU A 13 -8.39 6.14 -0.82
CA GLU A 13 -8.94 5.76 -2.13
C GLU A 13 -9.89 6.82 -2.67
N GLN A 14 -10.81 7.33 -1.84
CA GLN A 14 -11.74 8.39 -2.20
C GLN A 14 -11.00 9.65 -2.68
N LEU A 15 -10.02 10.11 -1.89
CA LEU A 15 -9.23 11.30 -2.23
C LEU A 15 -8.41 11.11 -3.51
N LEU A 16 -7.88 9.91 -3.74
CA LEU A 16 -7.14 9.58 -4.97
C LEU A 16 -8.04 9.60 -6.19
N VAL A 17 -9.26 9.07 -6.09
CA VAL A 17 -10.25 9.11 -7.18
C VAL A 17 -10.63 10.54 -7.51
N GLU A 18 -10.88 11.38 -6.49
CA GLU A 18 -11.18 12.81 -6.67
C GLU A 18 -10.03 13.57 -7.32
N ALA A 19 -8.79 13.18 -7.04
CA ALA A 19 -7.59 13.72 -7.69
C ALA A 19 -7.35 13.18 -9.12
N GLY A 20 -8.22 12.29 -9.62
CA GLY A 20 -8.07 11.66 -10.94
C GLY A 20 -6.96 10.61 -10.99
N CYS A 21 -6.53 10.08 -9.84
CA CYS A 21 -5.53 9.02 -9.77
C CYS A 21 -6.18 7.66 -10.08
N PRO A 22 -5.78 6.97 -11.17
CA PRO A 22 -6.44 5.76 -11.61
C PRO A 22 -5.97 4.49 -10.86
N LYS A 23 -4.87 4.56 -10.10
CA LYS A 23 -4.26 3.41 -9.43
C LYS A 23 -3.40 3.82 -8.25
N ILE A 24 -3.52 3.08 -7.14
CA ILE A 24 -2.59 3.09 -6.01
C ILE A 24 -1.70 1.85 -6.04
N ASN A 25 -0.40 2.03 -5.81
CA ASN A 25 0.55 0.93 -5.64
C ASN A 25 1.12 0.96 -4.22
N LEU A 26 1.11 -0.17 -3.53
CA LEU A 26 1.64 -0.32 -2.18
C LEU A 26 2.84 -1.26 -2.17
N LEU A 27 3.88 -0.89 -1.44
CA LEU A 27 5.04 -1.74 -1.19
C LEU A 27 4.94 -2.35 0.21
N VAL A 28 4.59 -3.64 0.25
CA VAL A 28 4.51 -4.42 1.48
C VAL A 28 5.67 -5.41 1.51
N ARG A 29 6.32 -5.57 2.67
CA ARG A 29 7.34 -6.62 2.83
C ARG A 29 6.71 -7.99 2.57
N THR A 30 7.34 -8.79 1.72
CA THR A 30 6.84 -10.13 1.33
C THR A 30 6.64 -11.07 2.52
N THR A 31 7.39 -10.87 3.61
CA THR A 31 7.28 -11.66 4.84
C THR A 31 6.08 -11.28 5.72
N ASN A 32 5.43 -10.13 5.48
CA ASN A 32 4.31 -9.68 6.30
C ASN A 32 2.96 -10.20 5.78
N SER A 33 2.74 -11.51 5.96
CA SER A 33 1.55 -12.18 5.42
C SER A 33 0.22 -11.66 6.00
N GLU A 34 0.22 -11.10 7.21
CA GLU A 34 -0.99 -10.52 7.80
C GLU A 34 -1.42 -9.24 7.08
N VAL A 35 -0.48 -8.35 6.79
CA VAL A 35 -0.74 -7.11 6.06
C VAL A 35 -1.10 -7.38 4.60
N ILE A 36 -0.44 -8.36 3.96
CA ILE A 36 -0.81 -8.79 2.60
C ILE A 36 -2.28 -9.23 2.59
N ARG A 37 -2.69 -10.14 3.48
CA ARG A 37 -4.09 -10.58 3.58
C ARG A 37 -5.07 -9.46 3.93
N PHE A 38 -4.61 -8.44 4.65
CA PHE A 38 -5.43 -7.26 4.94
C PHE A 38 -5.78 -6.50 3.64
N TYR A 39 -4.80 -6.22 2.79
CA TYR A 39 -5.03 -5.53 1.52
C TYR A 39 -5.76 -6.42 0.49
N GLU A 40 -5.49 -7.73 0.45
CA GLU A 40 -6.25 -8.66 -0.40
C GLU A 40 -7.75 -8.63 -0.09
N ARG A 41 -8.14 -8.58 1.19
CA ARG A 41 -9.55 -8.43 1.61
C ARG A 41 -10.20 -7.11 1.19
N LEU A 42 -9.39 -6.11 0.87
CA LEU A 42 -9.83 -4.81 0.37
C LEU A 42 -9.85 -4.76 -1.17
N GLY A 43 -9.47 -5.83 -1.86
CA GLY A 43 -9.48 -5.92 -3.32
C GLY A 43 -8.15 -5.56 -3.99
N TYR A 44 -7.08 -5.36 -3.22
CA TYR A 44 -5.75 -5.16 -3.78
C TYR A 44 -5.21 -6.50 -4.31
N VAL A 45 -4.51 -6.43 -5.44
CA VAL A 45 -3.89 -7.59 -6.08
C VAL A 45 -2.38 -7.42 -6.12
N ILE A 46 -1.67 -8.55 -6.11
CA ILE A 46 -0.22 -8.57 -6.35
C ILE A 46 -0.02 -8.50 -7.87
N ASP A 47 0.61 -7.44 -8.34
CA ASP A 47 1.08 -7.34 -9.73
C ASP A 47 2.38 -8.16 -9.91
N ASP A 48 2.57 -8.76 -11.08
CA ASP A 48 3.82 -9.43 -11.47
C ASP A 48 4.87 -8.40 -11.92
N VAL A 49 5.39 -7.66 -10.94
CA VAL A 49 6.38 -6.59 -11.14
C VAL A 49 7.47 -6.66 -10.09
N ILE A 50 8.66 -6.16 -10.43
CA ILE A 50 9.77 -6.01 -9.48
C ILE A 50 9.77 -4.58 -8.95
N SER A 51 9.64 -4.43 -7.63
CA SER A 51 9.85 -3.14 -6.97
C SER A 51 11.35 -2.85 -6.85
N LEU A 52 11.78 -1.70 -7.39
CA LEU A 52 13.16 -1.23 -7.30
C LEU A 52 13.25 -0.02 -6.37
N GLY A 53 14.24 -0.02 -5.49
CA GLY A 53 14.56 1.12 -4.63
C GLY A 53 16.07 1.33 -4.57
N LYS A 54 16.51 2.57 -4.64
CA LYS A 54 17.92 2.95 -4.49
C LYS A 54 18.05 3.95 -3.35
N ARG A 55 18.85 3.61 -2.35
CA ARG A 55 19.21 4.52 -1.28
C ARG A 55 20.32 5.46 -1.77
N LEU A 56 20.14 6.78 -1.59
CA LEU A 56 21.09 7.79 -2.07
C LEU A 56 22.01 8.31 -0.95
N GLU A 57 21.61 8.17 0.31
CA GLU A 57 22.34 8.65 1.50
C GLU A 57 22.12 7.67 2.68
N SER A 58 23.06 7.54 3.63
CA SER A 58 22.94 6.65 4.81
C SER A 58 21.94 7.17 5.86
N ASP A 59 21.41 6.31 6.73
CA ASP A 59 20.44 6.68 7.80
C ASP A 59 21.11 7.42 8.97
N GLU A 60 22.39 7.72 8.86
CA GLU A 60 23.16 8.43 9.87
C GLU A 60 22.85 9.93 9.79
N SER A 61 21.93 10.39 10.65
CA SER A 61 21.74 11.80 11.04
C SER A 61 21.54 11.87 12.55
#